data_AF-A0AAE7B7D1-F1
#
_entry.id   AF-A0AAE7B7D1-F1
#
_cell.length_a   1.000
_cell.length_b   1.000
_cell.length_c   1.000
_cell.angle_alpha   90.00
_cell.angle_beta   90.00
_cell.angle_gamma   90.00
#
_symmetry.space_group_name_H-M   'P 1'
#
loop_
_entity.id
_entity.type
_entity.pdbx_description
1 polymer ?
#
loop_
_entity_poly.entity_id
_entity_poly.type
_entity_poly.pdbx_seq_one_letter_code
_entity_poly.pdbx_strand_id
1 'polypeptide(L)'
;MNLEEIQKKLINDFDFDKVLEILTKLGENYSKNDLIENAKGLIKMTYTSREMDDVFFNAAYLMASRSYIDQREVHYSLNFLIDIQSTVNFDLKETFKHRIVSEKEFILREELRNLLELNKTKYEENKDEFSEANIFKIEEILQILD
;
A
#
# COMPACT_ATOMS: atom_id res chain seq x y z
N MET A 1 -4.47 13.98 -39.96
CA MET A 1 -4.76 12.54 -40.08
C MET A 1 -6.16 12.28 -39.56
N ASN A 2 -6.93 11.43 -40.24
CA ASN A 2 -8.22 10.98 -39.74
C ASN A 2 -8.05 9.85 -38.70
N LEU A 3 -9.12 9.48 -38.00
CA LEU A 3 -9.08 8.43 -36.96
C LEU A 3 -8.57 7.09 -37.50
N GLU A 4 -9.00 6.70 -38.70
CA GLU A 4 -8.66 5.42 -39.33
C GLU A 4 -7.17 5.33 -39.66
N GLU A 5 -6.57 6.42 -40.15
CA GLU A 5 -5.14 6.54 -40.42
C GLU A 5 -4.32 6.43 -39.12
N ILE A 6 -4.76 7.12 -38.06
CA ILE A 6 -4.09 7.07 -36.75
C ILE A 6 -4.15 5.66 -36.17
N GLN A 7 -5.34 5.05 -36.16
CA GLN A 7 -5.53 3.68 -35.69
C GLN A 7 -4.66 2.71 -36.47
N LYS A 8 -4.70 2.75 -37.81
CA LYS A 8 -3.91 1.86 -38.65
C LYS A 8 -2.42 2.01 -38.40
N LYS A 9 -1.91 3.24 -38.30
CA LYS A 9 -0.49 3.50 -38.05
C LYS A 9 -0.05 2.98 -36.68
N LEU A 10 -0.73 3.40 -35.61
CA LEU A 10 -0.37 3.01 -34.25
C LEU A 10 -0.50 1.50 -34.01
N ILE A 11 -1.53 0.86 -34.55
CA ILE A 11 -1.73 -0.59 -34.38
C ILE A 11 -0.66 -1.38 -35.16
N ASN A 12 -0.27 -0.91 -36.35
CA ASN A 12 0.77 -1.60 -37.13
C ASN A 12 2.17 -1.42 -36.53
N ASP A 13 2.44 -0.26 -35.92
CA ASP A 13 3.74 0.06 -35.33
C ASP A 13 3.90 -0.55 -33.92
N PHE A 14 2.81 -0.98 -33.28
CA PHE A 14 2.81 -1.51 -31.92
C PHE A 14 3.01 -3.04 -31.88
N ASP A 15 3.97 -3.48 -31.08
CA ASP A 15 4.34 -4.90 -30.95
C ASP A 15 3.41 -5.65 -29.98
N PHE A 16 2.22 -5.99 -30.48
CA PHE A 16 1.23 -6.76 -29.72
C PHE A 16 1.70 -8.17 -29.36
N ASP A 17 2.59 -8.77 -30.17
CA ASP A 17 3.07 -10.13 -29.91
C ASP A 17 3.97 -10.15 -28.67
N LYS A 18 4.85 -9.15 -28.53
CA LYS A 18 5.68 -8.98 -27.34
C LYS A 18 4.86 -8.64 -26.10
N VAL A 19 3.84 -7.78 -26.23
CA VAL A 19 2.91 -7.50 -25.13
C VAL A 19 2.20 -8.77 -24.69
N LEU A 20 1.69 -9.57 -25.62
CA LEU A 20 1.01 -10.83 -25.34
C LEU A 20 1.95 -11.83 -24.64
N GLU A 21 3.22 -11.89 -25.06
CA GLU A 21 4.23 -12.72 -24.40
C GLU A 21 4.42 -12.34 -22.93
N ILE A 22 4.51 -11.04 -22.63
CA ILE A 22 4.67 -10.53 -21.26
C ILE A 22 3.43 -10.86 -20.42
N LEU A 23 2.24 -10.58 -20.95
CA LEU A 23 0.97 -10.86 -20.27
C LEU A 23 0.80 -12.35 -19.96
N THR A 24 1.17 -13.21 -20.90
CA THR A 24 1.15 -14.67 -20.69
C THR A 24 2.07 -15.08 -19.53
N LYS A 25 3.27 -14.49 -19.42
CA LYS A 25 4.19 -14.75 -18.32
C LYS A 25 3.68 -14.25 -16.97
N LEU A 26 2.80 -13.25 -16.97
CA LEU A 26 2.13 -12.74 -15.77
C LEU A 26 0.87 -13.55 -15.40
N GLY A 27 0.48 -14.56 -16.20
CA GLY A 27 -0.72 -15.36 -15.98
C GLY A 27 -2.01 -14.70 -16.48
N GLU A 28 -1.91 -13.60 -17.24
CA GLU A 28 -3.05 -12.89 -17.81
C GLU A 28 -3.55 -13.58 -19.09
N ASN A 29 -4.87 -13.66 -19.25
CA ASN A 29 -5.50 -14.33 -20.38
C ASN A 29 -6.12 -13.33 -21.36
N TYR A 30 -5.30 -12.82 -22.28
CA TYR A 30 -5.72 -11.96 -23.38
C TYR A 30 -5.46 -12.64 -24.72
N SER A 31 -6.31 -12.38 -25.73
CA SER A 31 -5.96 -12.64 -27.12
C SER A 31 -5.38 -11.38 -27.79
N LYS A 32 -4.63 -11.56 -28.88
CA LYS A 32 -4.13 -10.44 -29.69
C LYS A 32 -5.28 -9.52 -30.18
N ASN A 33 -6.42 -10.11 -30.51
CA ASN A 33 -7.60 -9.35 -30.95
C ASN A 33 -8.18 -8.49 -29.83
N ASP A 34 -8.18 -8.98 -28.58
CA ASP A 34 -8.64 -8.19 -27.43
C ASP A 34 -7.77 -6.94 -27.24
N LEU A 35 -6.45 -7.10 -27.34
CA LEU A 35 -5.51 -5.99 -27.26
C LEU A 35 -5.70 -4.96 -28.39
N ILE A 36 -5.95 -5.43 -29.61
CA ILE A 36 -6.21 -4.57 -30.78
C ILE A 36 -7.51 -3.79 -30.61
N GLU A 37 -8.59 -4.43 -30.16
CA GLU A 37 -9.88 -3.75 -29.93
C GLU A 37 -9.79 -2.73 -28.80
N ASN A 38 -9.07 -3.06 -27.72
CA ASN A 38 -8.77 -2.11 -26.65
C ASN A 38 -7.98 -0.90 -27.19
N ALA A 39 -6.94 -1.13 -27.98
CA ALA A 39 -6.15 -0.06 -28.60
C ALA A 39 -7.01 0.84 -29.50
N LYS A 40 -7.88 0.27 -30.34
CA LYS A 40 -8.82 1.05 -31.18
C LYS A 40 -9.72 1.94 -30.35
N GLY A 41 -10.28 1.39 -29.26
CA GLY A 41 -11.11 2.12 -28.31
C GLY A 41 -10.38 3.31 -27.69
N LEU A 42 -9.19 3.07 -27.16
CA LEU A 42 -8.34 4.10 -26.55
C LEU A 42 -7.94 5.21 -27.54
N ILE A 43 -7.51 4.84 -28.75
CA ILE A 43 -7.15 5.80 -29.80
C ILE A 43 -8.37 6.64 -30.18
N LYS A 44 -9.56 6.04 -30.27
CA LYS A 44 -10.80 6.79 -30.52
C LYS A 44 -11.08 7.80 -29.40
N MET A 45 -10.91 7.41 -28.14
CA MET A 45 -11.11 8.31 -27.00
C MET A 45 -10.15 9.51 -27.06
N THR A 46 -8.85 9.26 -27.26
CA THR A 46 -7.85 10.34 -27.41
C THR A 46 -8.17 11.28 -28.57
N TYR A 47 -8.60 10.73 -29.72
CA TYR A 47 -8.98 11.52 -30.90
C TYR A 47 -10.21 12.39 -30.65
N THR A 48 -11.24 11.84 -30.01
CA THR A 48 -12.51 12.56 -29.77
C THR A 48 -12.47 13.53 -28.60
N SER A 49 -11.42 13.48 -27.76
CA SER A 49 -11.30 14.39 -26.64
C SER A 49 -11.23 15.84 -27.12
N ARG A 50 -12.03 16.71 -26.47
CA ARG A 50 -12.10 18.15 -26.75
C ARG A 50 -11.17 18.98 -25.89
N GLU A 51 -10.44 18.35 -24.97
CA GLU A 51 -9.45 19.03 -24.15
C GLU A 51 -8.34 19.59 -25.06
N MET A 52 -7.86 20.79 -24.76
CA MET A 52 -6.76 21.41 -25.50
C MET A 52 -5.39 21.09 -24.90
N ASP A 53 -5.37 20.22 -23.89
CA ASP A 53 -4.18 19.75 -23.19
C ASP A 53 -3.84 18.31 -23.59
N ASP A 54 -2.68 17.84 -23.11
CA ASP A 54 -2.26 16.45 -23.25
C ASP A 54 -3.27 15.52 -22.57
N VAL A 55 -3.77 14.54 -23.32
CA VAL A 55 -4.77 13.57 -22.83
C VAL A 55 -4.21 12.15 -22.85
N PHE A 56 -4.56 11.39 -21.81
CA PHE A 56 -4.14 10.01 -21.63
C PHE A 56 -5.36 9.17 -21.23
N PHE A 57 -5.55 8.05 -21.92
CA PHE A 57 -6.58 7.07 -21.57
C PHE A 57 -5.94 5.70 -21.40
N ASN A 58 -6.33 5.00 -20.34
CA ASN A 58 -5.79 3.69 -19.97
C ASN A 58 -6.90 2.63 -20.04
N ALA A 59 -6.55 1.45 -20.55
CA ALA A 59 -7.37 0.25 -20.42
C ALA A 59 -6.45 -0.96 -20.18
N ALA A 60 -6.60 -1.58 -19.01
CA ALA A 60 -5.70 -2.61 -18.52
C ALA A 60 -4.24 -2.16 -18.64
N TYR A 61 -3.44 -2.82 -19.49
CA TYR A 61 -2.02 -2.56 -19.68
C TYR A 61 -1.69 -1.63 -20.86
N LEU A 62 -2.71 -1.05 -21.53
CA LEU A 62 -2.51 -0.16 -22.66
C LEU A 62 -2.86 1.28 -22.29
N MET A 63 -2.05 2.22 -22.78
CA MET A 63 -2.30 3.66 -22.72
C MET A 63 -2.21 4.26 -24.10
N ALA A 64 -3.26 4.96 -24.52
CA ALA A 64 -3.17 5.88 -25.64
C ALA A 64 -3.03 7.31 -25.13
N SER A 65 -2.20 8.11 -25.80
CA SER A 65 -2.11 9.53 -25.52
C SER A 65 -2.20 10.37 -26.78
N ARG A 66 -2.62 11.62 -26.59
CA ARG A 66 -2.52 12.69 -27.59
C ARG A 66 -1.88 13.89 -26.91
N SER A 67 -0.74 14.34 -27.42
CA SER A 67 -0.03 15.51 -26.93
C SER A 67 0.15 16.58 -27.99
N TYR A 68 0.41 17.81 -27.54
CA TYR A 68 0.63 18.96 -28.42
C TYR A 68 2.09 19.40 -28.39
N ILE A 69 2.77 19.29 -29.52
CA ILE A 69 4.11 19.86 -29.74
C ILE A 69 3.93 21.30 -30.22
N ASP A 70 4.53 22.25 -29.51
CA ASP A 70 4.46 23.69 -29.79
C ASP A 70 3.04 24.25 -29.99
N GLN A 71 2.05 23.68 -29.27
CA GLN A 71 0.62 24.02 -29.38
C GLN A 71 0.03 23.87 -30.80
N ARG A 72 0.71 23.15 -31.71
CA ARG A 72 0.31 23.06 -33.12
C ARG A 72 0.33 21.65 -33.66
N GLU A 73 1.36 20.88 -33.34
CA GLU A 73 1.50 19.52 -33.84
C GLU A 73 0.89 18.53 -32.87
N VAL A 74 -0.05 17.73 -33.36
CA VAL A 74 -0.72 16.72 -32.54
C VAL A 74 0.00 15.39 -32.72
N HIS A 75 0.60 14.89 -31.64
CA HIS A 75 1.24 13.58 -31.60
C HIS A 75 0.34 12.58 -30.91
N TYR A 76 0.11 11.41 -31.53
CA TYR A 76 -0.60 10.30 -30.91
C TYR A 76 0.38 9.18 -30.60
N SER A 77 0.24 8.55 -29.43
CA SER A 77 1.06 7.41 -29.05
C SER A 77 0.21 6.29 -28.44
N LEU A 78 0.71 5.05 -28.55
CA LEU A 78 0.15 3.87 -27.91
C LEU A 78 1.30 3.19 -27.14
N ASN A 79 1.09 2.95 -25.86
CA ASN A 79 2.11 2.45 -24.94
C ASN A 79 1.59 1.23 -24.17
N PHE A 80 2.52 0.37 -23.77
CA PHE A 80 2.29 -0.71 -22.81
C PHE A 80 2.79 -0.27 -21.43
N LEU A 81 1.97 -0.42 -20.40
CA LEU A 81 2.29 -0.05 -19.01
C LEU A 81 2.01 -1.22 -18.07
N ILE A 82 2.94 -1.47 -17.15
CA ILE A 82 2.78 -2.39 -16.03
C ILE A 82 3.21 -1.63 -14.78
N ASP A 83 2.29 -1.50 -13.81
CA ASP A 83 2.61 -1.08 -12.45
C ASP A 83 2.92 -2.30 -11.59
N ILE A 84 4.18 -2.41 -11.14
CA ILE A 84 4.60 -3.49 -10.24
C ILE A 84 4.56 -2.97 -8.80
N GLN A 85 3.54 -3.37 -8.04
CA GLN A 85 3.47 -3.13 -6.60
C GLN A 85 3.95 -4.36 -5.84
N SER A 86 5.10 -4.27 -5.18
CA SER A 86 5.59 -5.33 -4.29
C SER A 86 5.06 -5.10 -2.88
N THR A 87 4.22 -6.01 -2.40
CA THR A 87 3.81 -6.04 -0.99
C THR A 87 4.57 -7.15 -0.29
N VAL A 88 5.45 -6.80 0.64
CA VAL A 88 6.17 -7.78 1.46
C VAL A 88 5.38 -8.01 2.74
N ASN A 89 4.74 -9.17 2.84
CA ASN A 89 4.05 -9.62 4.04
C ASN A 89 4.96 -10.61 4.80
N PHE A 90 5.17 -10.34 6.09
CA PHE A 90 5.87 -11.26 6.98
C PHE A 90 4.87 -11.86 7.95
N ASP A 91 4.57 -13.15 7.77
CA ASP A 91 3.85 -13.91 8.78
C ASP A 91 4.85 -14.34 9.85
N LEU A 92 4.54 -13.99 11.11
CA LEU A 92 5.34 -14.45 12.23
C LEU A 92 5.14 -15.96 12.41
N LYS A 93 6.25 -16.72 12.46
CA LYS A 93 6.23 -18.18 12.71
C LYS A 93 5.58 -18.56 14.05
N GLU A 94 5.61 -17.64 15.01
CA GLU A 94 4.91 -17.75 16.29
C GLU A 94 4.36 -16.35 16.65
N THR A 95 3.15 -16.27 17.22
CA THR A 95 2.69 -15.06 17.90
C THR A 95 3.68 -14.65 18.98
N PHE A 96 3.88 -13.35 19.19
CA PHE A 96 4.73 -12.84 20.26
C PHE A 96 4.42 -13.56 21.58
N LYS A 97 5.41 -14.28 22.13
CA LYS A 97 5.31 -14.94 23.45
C LYS A 97 5.36 -13.94 24.60
N HIS A 98 5.67 -12.68 24.31
CA HIS A 98 5.52 -11.59 25.26
C HIS A 98 4.08 -11.09 25.20
N ARG A 99 3.38 -11.23 26.33
CA ARG A 99 2.08 -10.59 26.57
C ARG A 99 2.14 -9.15 26.06
N ILE A 100 1.24 -8.79 25.16
CA ILE A 100 1.06 -7.38 24.77
C ILE A 100 0.49 -6.69 26.02
N VAL A 101 1.38 -6.06 26.79
CA VAL A 101 1.01 -5.23 27.93
C VAL A 101 0.35 -3.98 27.36
N SER A 102 -0.94 -3.78 27.65
CA SER A 102 -1.63 -2.56 27.24
C SER A 102 -0.97 -1.33 27.90
N GLU A 103 -1.04 -0.15 27.28
CA GLU A 103 -0.53 1.10 27.87
C GLU A 103 -1.05 1.32 29.30
N LYS A 104 -2.31 0.96 29.55
CA LYS A 104 -2.92 1.01 30.88
C LYS A 104 -2.26 0.07 31.88
N GLU A 105 -1.87 -1.12 31.46
CA GLU A 105 -1.18 -2.08 32.31
C GLU A 105 0.26 -1.65 32.60
N PHE A 106 0.94 -1.03 31.62
CA PHE A 106 2.27 -0.45 31.82
C PHE A 106 2.23 0.70 32.85
N ILE A 107 1.30 1.64 32.69
CA ILE A 107 1.10 2.75 33.64
C ILE A 107 0.79 2.22 35.03
N LEU A 108 -0.12 1.25 35.15
CA LEU A 108 -0.48 0.64 36.43
C LEU A 108 0.73 0.00 37.13
N ARG A 109 1.61 -0.69 36.40
CA ARG A 109 2.83 -1.28 36.97
C ARG A 109 3.78 -0.22 37.50
N GLU A 110 3.98 0.85 36.75
CA GLU A 110 4.86 1.96 37.18
C GLU A 110 4.29 2.67 38.41
N GLU A 111 2.98 2.93 38.46
CA GLU A 111 2.33 3.49 39.65
C GLU A 111 2.44 2.57 40.87
N LEU A 112 2.26 1.26 40.70
CA LEU A 112 2.42 0.27 41.76
C LEU A 112 3.87 0.19 42.26
N ARG A 113 4.87 0.25 41.37
CA ARG A 113 6.30 0.28 41.76
C ARG A 113 6.64 1.53 42.55
N ASN A 114 6.16 2.69 42.12
CA ASN A 114 6.35 3.95 42.84
C ASN A 114 5.68 3.91 44.23
N LEU A 115 4.48 3.34 44.31
CA LEU A 115 3.77 3.19 45.57
C LEU A 115 4.48 2.19 46.51
N LEU A 116 5.07 1.12 45.97
CA LEU A 116 5.86 0.15 46.72
C LEU A 116 7.06 0.82 47.39
N GLU A 117 7.85 1.58 46.63
CA GLU A 117 9.02 2.32 47.15
C GLU A 117 8.63 3.33 48.25
N LEU A 118 7.49 4.01 48.07
CA LEU A 118 6.98 4.95 49.06
C LEU A 118 6.58 4.27 50.37
N ASN A 119 5.94 3.09 50.29
CA ASN A 119 5.59 2.32 51.50
C ASN A 119 6.84 1.69 52.14
N LYS A 120 7.84 1.24 51.36
CA LYS A 120 9.13 0.76 51.89
C LYS A 120 9.85 1.84 52.67
N THR A 121 9.97 3.04 52.10
CA THR A 121 10.57 4.20 52.78
C THR A 121 9.84 4.52 54.10
N LYS A 122 8.51 4.59 54.07
CA LYS A 122 7.72 4.87 55.29
C LYS A 122 7.85 3.81 56.37
N TYR A 123 7.86 2.54 55.98
CA TYR A 123 8.07 1.43 56.90
C TYR A 123 9.47 1.45 57.52
N GLU A 124 10.49 1.82 56.74
CA GLU A 124 11.86 1.98 57.25
C GLU A 124 11.95 3.10 58.28
N GLU A 125 11.28 4.23 58.05
CA GLU A 125 11.26 5.38 58.96
C GLU A 125 10.48 5.13 60.25
N ASN A 126 9.29 4.52 60.16
CA ASN A 126 8.31 4.51 61.26
C ASN A 126 7.90 3.12 61.74
N LYS A 127 8.33 2.04 61.06
CA LYS A 127 7.97 0.65 61.38
C LYS A 127 6.46 0.45 61.53
N ASP A 128 5.67 1.12 60.68
CA ASP A 128 4.22 1.07 60.77
C ASP A 128 3.66 -0.19 60.08
N GLU A 129 2.86 -0.97 60.81
CA GLU A 129 2.24 -2.21 60.33
C GLU A 129 1.36 -1.99 59.08
N PHE A 130 0.86 -0.78 58.87
CA PHE A 130 0.05 -0.42 57.72
C PHE A 130 0.88 -0.39 56.43
N SER A 131 2.06 0.23 56.44
CA SER A 131 2.98 0.22 55.31
C SER A 131 3.50 -1.19 55.03
N GLU A 132 3.75 -2.00 56.06
CA GLU A 132 4.10 -3.42 55.91
C GLU A 132 3.01 -4.20 55.16
N ALA A 133 1.75 -4.08 55.60
CA ALA A 133 0.63 -4.72 54.93
C ALA A 133 0.43 -4.25 53.48
N ASN A 134 0.72 -2.98 53.18
CA ASN A 134 0.64 -2.45 51.82
C ASN A 134 1.76 -2.98 50.91
N ILE A 135 2.98 -3.10 51.42
CA ILE A 135 4.13 -3.67 50.70
C ILE A 135 3.77 -5.07 50.21
N PHE A 136 3.30 -5.95 51.10
CA PHE A 136 2.92 -7.32 50.74
C PHE A 136 1.85 -7.37 49.65
N LYS A 137 0.80 -6.55 49.77
CA LYS A 137 -0.28 -6.51 48.77
C LYS A 137 0.19 -6.00 47.41
N ILE A 138 1.05 -4.98 47.38
CA ILE A 138 1.56 -4.43 46.12
C ILE A 138 2.49 -5.43 45.44
N GLU A 139 3.33 -6.14 46.21
CA GLU A 139 4.20 -7.19 45.68
C GLU A 139 3.40 -8.37 45.11
N GLU A 140 2.32 -8.81 45.76
CA GLU A 140 1.40 -9.81 45.21
C GLU A 140 0.75 -9.35 43.89
N ILE A 141 0.26 -8.11 43.83
CA ILE A 141 -0.36 -7.58 42.61
C ILE A 141 0.66 -7.51 41.47
N LEU A 142 1.89 -7.08 41.74
CA LEU A 142 2.95 -7.03 40.73
C LEU A 142 3.29 -8.43 40.20
N GLN A 143 3.32 -9.46 41.07
CA GLN A 143 3.52 -10.86 40.66
C GLN A 143 2.38 -11.41 39.81
N ILE A 144 1.13 -11.01 40.08
CA ILE A 144 -0.03 -11.40 39.25
C ILE A 144 0.02 -10.74 37.87
N LEU A 145 0.60 -9.54 37.79
CA LEU A 145 0.73 -8.83 36.52
C LEU A 145 1.84 -9.45 35.66
N ASP A 146 2.99 -9.85 36.21
CA ASP A 146 4.10 -10.52 35.51
C ASP A 146 3.70 -11.81 34.75
#